data_AF-A0A2V7I7Z0-F1
#
_entry.id   AF-A0A2V7I7Z0-F1
#
_cell.length_a   1.000
_cell.length_b   1.000
_cell.length_c   1.000
_cell.angle_alpha   90.00
_cell.angle_beta   90.00
_cell.angle_gamma   90.00
#
_symmetry.space_group_name_H-M   'P 1'
#
loop_
_entity.id
_entity.type
_entity.pdbx_description
1 polymer ?
#
loop_
_entity_poly.entity_id
_entity_poly.type
_entity_poly.pdbx_seq_one_letter_code
_entity_poly.pdbx_strand_id
1 'polypeptide(L)'
;GMGGDTITSGLEVTWTTTPTKWSNDYFKNLFSYEWELTKSPAGAHQWKPKGGAGAGTIPDAHDPAKRHAPAMLTTDLSLRLDPAYEKISRRFYQNPDQFADAFARAWFKLTHRDMGPRARYLGSEVPAEDLIWQDPIPAVNHKLIDEGDIASLKRKILASGLSVSQLVSTAWVSASTFRGSDKRGGANGARIRLAPQKEWEVNQPDQLAKVLTTLEGIQSKFNSAQSGGKKISLADLIVLAGCAGVEQAAKNAGHAVTVPFAPGRMDASAEQTDVDSFAVLEPVADGFRNYLGNKYPVPAEELLVDRAQLLTLTAPEMTVLVGGMRALNTNVGGTKHGVFTKRPEALTNDFFVNLLDMGTEWKAVSDAKDVFEGRDRATGELKWTGTRVDLVFGSNSQLRALAEVYGSSDAQAKFVQDFVAAWTN
;
A
#
# COMPACT_ATOMS: atom_id res chain seq x y z
N GLY A 1 -5.46 -44.72 5.95
CA GLY A 1 -5.64 -43.25 6.00
C GLY A 1 -4.59 -42.52 6.83
N MET A 2 -3.50 -43.18 7.25
CA MET A 2 -2.33 -42.55 7.90
C MET A 2 -1.10 -43.41 7.55
N GLY A 3 0.11 -42.90 7.77
CA GLY A 3 1.34 -43.62 7.43
C GLY A 3 1.39 -43.99 5.94
N GLY A 4 1.66 -45.27 5.64
CA GLY A 4 1.73 -45.79 4.26
C GLY A 4 0.42 -45.67 3.46
N ASP A 5 -0.69 -45.36 4.11
CA ASP A 5 -2.01 -45.14 3.48
C ASP A 5 -2.45 -43.67 3.54
N THR A 6 -1.50 -42.73 3.69
CA THR A 6 -1.80 -41.29 3.75
C THR A 6 -2.14 -40.76 2.36
N ILE A 7 -3.21 -39.97 2.25
CA ILE A 7 -3.56 -39.25 1.02
C ILE A 7 -3.66 -37.77 1.36
N THR A 8 -2.85 -36.96 0.68
CA THR A 8 -2.87 -35.49 0.83
C THR A 8 -3.24 -34.81 -0.49
N SER A 9 -2.33 -34.77 -1.47
CA SER A 9 -2.57 -34.15 -2.78
C SER A 9 -3.15 -35.12 -3.82
N GLY A 10 -3.13 -36.42 -3.54
CA GLY A 10 -3.39 -37.49 -4.52
C GLY A 10 -2.20 -37.79 -5.45
N LEU A 11 -1.09 -37.04 -5.34
CA LEU A 11 0.20 -37.39 -5.96
C LEU A 11 1.00 -38.28 -5.02
N GLU A 12 1.79 -39.20 -5.59
CA GLU A 12 2.63 -40.14 -4.84
C GLU A 12 4.08 -39.98 -5.31
N VAL A 13 4.75 -38.94 -4.81
CA VAL A 13 6.07 -38.51 -5.29
C VAL A 13 7.04 -38.33 -4.13
N THR A 14 8.20 -38.99 -4.22
CA THR A 14 9.36 -38.73 -3.38
C THR A 14 10.55 -38.37 -4.26
N TRP A 15 11.11 -37.18 -4.05
CA TRP A 15 12.08 -36.58 -4.97
C TRP A 15 13.53 -37.03 -4.76
N THR A 16 13.92 -37.33 -3.52
CA THR A 16 15.33 -37.49 -3.14
C THR A 16 15.59 -38.78 -2.37
N THR A 17 16.83 -39.27 -2.45
CA THR A 17 17.29 -40.49 -1.77
C THR A 17 17.42 -40.33 -0.25
N THR A 18 17.53 -39.09 0.23
CA THR A 18 17.52 -38.75 1.66
C THR A 18 16.46 -37.66 1.96
N PRO A 19 15.15 -38.00 1.99
CA PRO A 19 14.06 -37.02 2.08
C PRO A 19 14.12 -36.10 3.31
N THR A 20 14.79 -36.53 4.37
CA THR A 20 14.90 -35.82 5.65
C THR A 20 16.24 -35.11 5.85
N LYS A 21 17.10 -35.05 4.82
CA LYS A 21 18.42 -34.40 4.88
C LYS A 21 18.60 -33.42 3.73
N TRP A 22 19.10 -32.22 4.05
CA TRP A 22 19.50 -31.25 3.04
C TRP A 22 20.52 -31.86 2.08
N SER A 23 20.27 -31.75 0.78
CA SER A 23 21.11 -32.30 -0.28
C SER A 23 20.82 -31.60 -1.61
N ASN A 24 21.70 -31.78 -2.59
CA ASN A 24 21.47 -31.35 -3.98
C ASN A 24 20.84 -32.46 -4.85
N ASP A 25 20.29 -33.50 -4.22
CA ASP A 25 19.84 -34.72 -4.89
C ASP A 25 18.60 -34.48 -5.77
N TYR A 26 17.79 -33.45 -5.45
CA TYR A 26 16.67 -33.02 -6.27
C TYR A 26 17.13 -32.66 -7.70
N PHE A 27 18.10 -31.75 -7.83
CA PHE A 27 18.62 -31.34 -9.14
C PHE A 27 19.37 -32.47 -9.83
N LYS A 28 20.11 -33.29 -9.06
CA LYS A 28 20.75 -34.49 -9.60
C LYS A 28 19.73 -35.41 -10.27
N ASN A 29 18.64 -35.74 -9.59
CA ASN A 29 17.58 -36.58 -10.15
C ASN A 29 16.92 -35.89 -11.34
N LEU A 30 16.57 -34.61 -11.23
CA LEU A 30 15.92 -33.84 -12.29
C LEU A 30 16.71 -33.87 -13.62
N PHE A 31 18.04 -33.74 -13.57
CA PHE A 31 18.91 -33.70 -14.76
C PHE A 31 19.49 -35.05 -15.19
N SER A 32 19.55 -36.06 -14.32
CA SER A 32 20.17 -37.36 -14.65
C SER A 32 19.22 -38.35 -15.34
N TYR A 33 17.91 -38.09 -15.29
CA TYR A 33 16.90 -38.98 -15.88
C TYR A 33 16.11 -38.28 -16.97
N GLU A 34 15.68 -39.04 -17.96
CA GLU A 34 14.56 -38.65 -18.83
C GLU A 34 13.25 -39.06 -18.17
N TRP A 35 12.20 -38.25 -18.33
CA TRP A 35 10.94 -38.41 -17.60
C TRP A 35 9.79 -38.82 -18.52
N GLU A 36 8.96 -39.77 -18.08
CA GLU A 36 7.72 -40.15 -18.74
C GLU A 36 6.50 -40.00 -17.83
N LEU A 37 5.39 -39.57 -18.44
CA LEU A 37 4.14 -39.37 -17.74
C LEU A 37 3.57 -40.71 -17.27
N THR A 38 3.13 -40.74 -16.02
CA THR A 38 2.45 -41.88 -15.39
C THR A 38 1.27 -41.36 -14.55
N LYS A 39 0.54 -42.29 -13.94
CA LYS A 39 -0.47 -41.96 -12.93
C LYS A 39 -0.05 -42.43 -11.54
N SER A 40 -0.41 -41.63 -10.54
CA SER A 40 -0.35 -42.03 -9.12
C SER A 40 -1.38 -43.13 -8.84
N PRO A 41 -1.31 -43.81 -7.68
CA PRO A 41 -2.35 -44.73 -7.22
C PRO A 41 -3.75 -44.09 -7.13
N ALA A 42 -3.83 -42.78 -6.87
CA ALA A 42 -5.09 -42.03 -6.85
C ALA A 42 -5.50 -41.47 -8.24
N GLY A 43 -4.75 -41.79 -9.30
CA GLY A 43 -5.07 -41.40 -10.68
C GLY A 43 -4.55 -40.02 -11.10
N ALA A 44 -3.79 -39.33 -10.26
CA ALA A 44 -3.20 -38.02 -10.57
C ALA A 44 -2.01 -38.15 -11.55
N HIS A 45 -1.80 -37.15 -12.39
CA HIS A 45 -0.68 -37.11 -13.33
C HIS A 45 0.64 -36.77 -12.62
N GLN A 46 1.64 -37.64 -12.78
CA GLN A 46 2.99 -37.45 -12.26
C GLN A 46 4.03 -38.07 -13.20
N TRP A 47 5.32 -37.90 -12.91
CA TRP A 47 6.39 -38.34 -13.79
C TRP A 47 7.32 -39.34 -13.10
N LYS A 48 7.76 -40.34 -13.87
CA LYS A 48 8.75 -41.33 -13.44
C LYS A 48 9.92 -41.38 -14.43
N PRO A 49 11.11 -41.84 -14.03
CA PRO A 49 12.22 -42.03 -14.95
C PRO A 49 11.89 -43.05 -16.03
N LYS A 50 12.24 -42.73 -17.27
CA LYS A 50 12.09 -43.63 -18.42
C LYS A 50 12.90 -44.90 -18.23
N GLY A 51 12.38 -46.01 -18.74
CA GLY A 51 13.09 -47.30 -18.78
C GLY A 51 13.39 -47.91 -17.40
N GLY A 52 12.68 -47.49 -16.35
CA GLY A 52 12.91 -47.99 -14.99
C GLY A 52 14.19 -47.47 -14.32
N ALA A 53 14.78 -46.39 -14.85
CA ALA A 53 15.96 -45.78 -14.26
C ALA A 53 15.70 -45.32 -12.81
N GLY A 54 16.73 -45.38 -11.97
CA GLY A 54 16.63 -44.98 -10.56
C GLY A 54 15.75 -45.89 -9.68
N ALA A 55 15.24 -47.02 -10.18
CA ALA A 55 14.52 -47.98 -9.35
C ALA A 55 15.37 -48.46 -8.16
N GLY A 56 14.76 -48.55 -6.99
CA GLY A 56 15.43 -49.01 -5.77
C GLY A 56 16.28 -47.96 -5.06
N THR A 57 16.33 -46.71 -5.55
CA THR A 57 17.18 -45.65 -4.99
C THR A 57 16.53 -44.86 -3.85
N ILE A 58 15.21 -44.75 -3.85
CA ILE A 58 14.46 -43.95 -2.88
C ILE A 58 13.94 -44.83 -1.74
N PRO A 59 14.15 -44.49 -0.46
CA PRO A 59 13.57 -45.21 0.66
C PRO A 59 12.04 -45.07 0.68
N ASP A 60 11.33 -46.14 1.03
CA ASP A 60 9.93 -46.05 1.43
C ASP A 60 9.82 -45.32 2.77
N ALA A 61 8.74 -44.55 2.95
CA ALA A 61 8.55 -43.71 4.13
C ALA A 61 8.24 -44.52 5.40
N HIS A 62 7.73 -45.75 5.28
CA HIS A 62 7.23 -46.54 6.41
C HIS A 62 7.75 -47.97 6.46
N ASP A 63 8.23 -48.51 5.34
CA ASP A 63 8.74 -49.87 5.22
C ASP A 63 10.24 -49.88 4.89
N PRO A 64 11.13 -50.18 5.86
CA PRO A 64 12.57 -50.12 5.64
C PRO A 64 13.08 -51.13 4.61
N ALA A 65 12.30 -52.16 4.26
CA ALA A 65 12.64 -53.15 3.23
C ALA A 65 12.22 -52.72 1.82
N LYS A 66 11.35 -51.70 1.68
CA LYS A 66 10.87 -51.22 0.38
C LYS A 66 11.69 -50.05 -0.13
N ARG A 67 11.83 -50.00 -1.46
CA ARG A 67 12.50 -48.93 -2.19
C ARG A 67 11.74 -48.60 -3.48
N HIS A 68 11.80 -47.34 -3.88
CA HIS A 68 11.09 -46.79 -5.05
C HIS A 68 12.05 -46.18 -6.05
N ALA A 69 11.54 -45.88 -7.25
CA ALA A 69 12.20 -44.93 -8.16
C ALA A 69 11.89 -43.48 -7.72
N PRO A 70 12.76 -42.49 -8.03
CA PRO A 70 12.39 -41.09 -7.85
C PRO A 70 11.19 -40.76 -8.74
N ALA A 71 10.44 -39.75 -8.36
CA ALA A 71 9.36 -39.21 -9.17
C ALA A 71 9.42 -37.68 -9.16
N MET A 72 8.76 -37.07 -10.14
CA MET A 72 8.67 -35.61 -10.30
C MET A 72 7.24 -35.19 -10.61
N LEU A 73 6.89 -33.97 -10.21
CA LEU A 73 5.68 -33.29 -10.63
C LEU A 73 5.87 -32.63 -11.99
N THR A 74 4.78 -32.30 -12.66
CA THR A 74 4.83 -31.47 -13.87
C THR A 74 5.53 -30.13 -13.59
N THR A 75 5.28 -29.53 -12.42
CA THR A 75 5.91 -28.27 -11.99
C THR A 75 7.41 -28.41 -11.72
N ASP A 76 7.87 -29.58 -11.28
CA ASP A 76 9.30 -29.85 -11.11
C ASP A 76 10.00 -29.88 -12.48
N LEU A 77 9.38 -30.55 -13.45
CA LEU A 77 9.93 -30.61 -14.81
C LEU A 77 9.98 -29.23 -15.48
N SER A 78 9.08 -28.31 -15.14
CA SER A 78 9.14 -26.92 -15.62
C SER A 78 10.48 -26.26 -15.30
N LEU A 79 11.12 -26.59 -14.18
CA LEU A 79 12.44 -26.04 -13.81
C LEU A 79 13.58 -26.50 -14.74
N ARG A 80 13.38 -27.60 -15.47
CA ARG A 80 14.32 -28.10 -16.48
C ARG A 80 13.90 -27.77 -17.90
N LEU A 81 12.60 -27.69 -18.18
CA LEU A 81 12.07 -27.56 -19.54
C LEU A 81 11.89 -26.09 -19.96
N ASP A 82 11.64 -25.18 -19.03
CA ASP A 82 11.60 -23.75 -19.32
C ASP A 82 13.04 -23.22 -19.56
N PRO A 83 13.33 -22.54 -20.68
CA PRO A 83 14.70 -22.10 -21.00
C PRO A 83 15.34 -21.12 -20.01
N ALA A 84 14.54 -20.36 -19.25
CA ALA A 84 15.05 -19.43 -18.24
C ALA A 84 15.31 -20.17 -16.93
N TYR A 85 14.36 -20.99 -16.45
CA TYR A 85 14.56 -21.79 -15.25
C TYR A 85 15.66 -22.83 -15.42
N GLU A 86 15.79 -23.44 -16.60
CA GLU A 86 16.81 -24.45 -16.88
C GLU A 86 18.22 -23.92 -16.58
N LYS A 87 18.53 -22.69 -17.01
CA LYS A 87 19.83 -22.04 -16.77
C LYS A 87 20.07 -21.84 -15.27
N ILE A 88 19.05 -21.45 -14.51
CA ILE A 88 19.13 -21.26 -13.06
C ILE A 88 19.30 -22.62 -12.37
N SER A 89 18.47 -23.60 -12.71
CA SER A 89 18.51 -24.95 -12.15
C SER A 89 19.82 -25.66 -12.46
N ARG A 90 20.37 -25.50 -13.67
CA ARG A 90 21.68 -26.06 -14.04
C ARG A 90 22.80 -25.40 -13.25
N ARG A 91 22.76 -24.08 -13.06
CA ARG A 91 23.72 -23.37 -12.21
C ARG A 91 23.67 -23.87 -10.77
N PHE A 92 22.49 -24.01 -10.18
CA PHE A 92 22.29 -24.55 -8.83
C PHE A 92 22.67 -26.03 -8.71
N TYR A 93 22.45 -26.81 -9.76
CA TYR A 93 22.93 -28.18 -9.81
C TYR A 93 24.47 -28.25 -9.75
N GLN A 94 25.15 -27.39 -10.50
CA GLN A 94 26.61 -27.34 -10.59
C GLN A 94 27.27 -26.63 -9.39
N ASN A 95 26.54 -25.75 -8.70
CA ASN A 95 27.02 -24.92 -7.60
C ASN A 95 26.02 -25.00 -6.41
N PRO A 96 26.07 -26.09 -5.62
CA PRO A 96 25.10 -26.33 -4.54
C PRO A 96 25.15 -25.29 -3.41
N ASP A 97 26.28 -24.63 -3.21
CA ASP A 97 26.49 -23.53 -2.27
C ASP A 97 25.66 -22.30 -2.66
N GLN A 98 25.66 -21.94 -3.95
CA GLN A 98 24.80 -20.86 -4.47
C GLN A 98 23.32 -21.18 -4.33
N PHE A 99 22.95 -22.46 -4.49
CA PHE A 99 21.58 -22.91 -4.26
C PHE A 99 21.20 -22.75 -2.78
N ALA A 100 22.05 -23.19 -1.86
CA ALA A 100 21.79 -23.08 -0.42
C ALA A 100 21.60 -21.63 0.02
N ASP A 101 22.47 -20.70 -0.41
CA ASP A 101 22.33 -19.27 -0.09
C ASP A 101 21.05 -18.68 -0.69
N ALA A 102 20.79 -18.94 -1.99
CA ALA A 102 19.58 -18.44 -2.64
C ALA A 102 18.30 -18.99 -2.00
N PHE A 103 18.28 -20.28 -1.64
CA PHE A 103 17.14 -20.91 -0.97
C PHE A 103 16.93 -20.34 0.43
N ALA A 104 17.99 -20.16 1.22
CA ALA A 104 17.90 -19.55 2.55
C ALA A 104 17.35 -18.11 2.48
N ARG A 105 17.87 -17.29 1.56
CA ARG A 105 17.40 -15.92 1.34
C ARG A 105 15.97 -15.86 0.83
N ALA A 106 15.60 -16.74 -0.12
CA ALA A 106 14.26 -16.82 -0.66
C ALA A 106 13.25 -17.30 0.39
N TRP A 107 13.62 -18.28 1.22
CA TRP A 107 12.80 -18.77 2.33
C TRP A 107 12.56 -17.69 3.37
N PHE A 108 13.61 -16.97 3.77
CA PHE A 108 13.49 -15.83 4.67
C PHE A 108 12.55 -14.76 4.09
N LYS A 109 12.76 -14.35 2.84
CA LYS A 109 11.85 -13.42 2.16
C LYS A 109 10.41 -13.95 2.12
N LEU A 110 10.19 -15.20 1.73
CA LEU A 110 8.85 -15.81 1.64
C LEU A 110 8.08 -15.69 2.96
N THR A 111 8.77 -15.95 4.07
CA THR A 111 8.19 -16.04 5.41
C THR A 111 8.12 -14.71 6.16
N HIS A 112 8.70 -13.63 5.59
CA HIS A 112 8.78 -12.32 6.24
C HIS A 112 8.35 -11.15 5.34
N ARG A 113 8.03 -11.39 4.06
CA ARG A 113 7.66 -10.34 3.07
C ARG A 113 6.43 -9.51 3.45
N ASP A 114 5.58 -10.01 4.33
CA ASP A 114 4.36 -9.37 4.83
C ASP A 114 4.50 -8.80 6.26
N MET A 115 5.71 -8.86 6.82
CA MET A 115 6.01 -8.25 8.12
C MET A 115 6.31 -6.76 8.04
N GLY A 116 6.40 -6.16 6.85
CA GLY A 116 6.70 -4.73 6.69
C GLY A 116 8.10 -4.33 7.16
N PRO A 117 8.28 -3.09 7.67
CA PRO A 117 9.59 -2.55 8.03
C PRO A 117 10.31 -3.38 9.10
N ARG A 118 11.65 -3.41 9.02
CA ARG A 118 12.52 -4.12 9.98
C ARG A 118 12.28 -3.74 11.44
N ALA A 119 11.79 -2.53 11.73
CA ALA A 119 11.41 -2.11 13.08
C ALA A 119 10.35 -3.01 13.74
N ARG A 120 9.63 -3.83 12.95
CA ARG A 120 8.65 -4.81 13.45
C ARG A 120 9.24 -6.19 13.75
N TYR A 121 10.50 -6.42 13.42
CA TYR A 121 11.13 -7.73 13.59
C TYR A 121 11.65 -7.84 15.02
N LEU A 122 11.32 -8.94 15.70
CA LEU A 122 11.61 -9.15 17.12
C LEU A 122 12.42 -10.44 17.30
N GLY A 123 13.22 -10.49 18.36
CA GLY A 123 14.02 -11.66 18.72
C GLY A 123 15.49 -11.54 18.36
N SER A 124 16.29 -12.51 18.83
CA SER A 124 17.76 -12.51 18.71
C SER A 124 18.29 -12.99 17.36
N GLU A 125 17.42 -13.53 16.50
CA GLU A 125 17.80 -14.15 15.21
C GLU A 125 17.49 -13.26 14.00
N VAL A 126 17.09 -12.00 14.23
CA VAL A 126 16.86 -11.04 13.13
C VAL A 126 18.18 -10.82 12.38
N PRO A 127 18.24 -11.10 11.06
CA PRO A 127 19.45 -10.88 10.29
C PRO A 127 19.88 -9.42 10.34
N ALA A 128 21.19 -9.17 10.45
CA ALA A 128 21.74 -7.82 10.51
C ALA A 128 21.66 -7.09 9.15
N GLU A 129 21.73 -7.83 8.05
CA GLU A 129 21.64 -7.32 6.67
C GLU A 129 20.29 -6.63 6.41
N ASP A 130 20.33 -5.41 5.87
CA ASP A 130 19.16 -4.77 5.25
C ASP A 130 18.90 -5.41 3.89
N LEU A 131 17.72 -5.99 3.70
CA LEU A 131 17.33 -6.55 2.41
C LEU A 131 16.43 -5.57 1.68
N ILE A 132 16.71 -5.33 0.39
CA ILE A 132 16.03 -4.30 -0.41
C ILE A 132 14.50 -4.45 -0.42
N TRP A 133 13.98 -5.69 -0.38
CA TRP A 133 12.53 -5.96 -0.38
C TRP A 133 11.82 -5.55 0.93
N GLN A 134 12.58 -5.22 1.98
CA GLN A 134 12.05 -4.71 3.25
C GLN A 134 11.78 -3.19 3.21
N ASP A 135 12.01 -2.55 2.05
CA ASP A 135 11.91 -1.10 1.85
C ASP A 135 12.68 -0.32 2.94
N PRO A 136 13.99 -0.58 3.14
CA PRO A 136 14.74 -0.15 4.32
C PRO A 136 14.71 1.36 4.52
N ILE A 137 14.70 1.78 5.79
CA ILE A 137 14.73 3.18 6.21
C ILE A 137 16.03 3.40 7.01
N PRO A 138 16.85 4.40 6.67
CA PRO A 138 18.06 4.68 7.43
C PRO A 138 17.71 5.08 8.87
N ALA A 139 18.53 4.66 9.83
CA ALA A 139 18.35 5.02 11.23
C ALA A 139 18.48 6.53 11.45
N VAL A 140 17.75 7.06 12.44
CA VAL A 140 17.90 8.45 12.87
C VAL A 140 19.33 8.67 13.38
N ASN A 141 20.03 9.63 12.77
CA ASN A 141 21.45 9.91 13.04
C ASN A 141 21.69 11.37 13.50
N HIS A 142 20.64 12.07 13.91
CA HIS A 142 20.68 13.46 14.33
C HIS A 142 19.71 13.71 15.48
N LYS A 143 19.86 14.85 16.17
CA LYS A 143 18.88 15.26 17.20
C LYS A 143 17.57 15.64 16.50
N LEU A 144 16.44 15.19 17.04
CA LEU A 144 15.12 15.52 16.54
C LEU A 144 14.69 16.94 16.94
N ILE A 145 13.77 17.49 16.17
CA ILE A 145 13.10 18.76 16.45
C ILE A 145 12.21 18.66 17.71
N ASP A 146 12.06 19.77 18.42
CA ASP A 146 11.18 19.91 19.59
C ASP A 146 9.89 20.69 19.26
N GLU A 147 9.01 20.87 20.25
CA GLU A 147 7.73 21.58 20.08
C GLU A 147 7.89 23.02 19.57
N GLY A 148 8.95 23.71 19.99
CA GLY A 148 9.24 25.07 19.55
C GLY A 148 9.61 25.11 18.07
N ASP A 149 10.43 24.16 17.63
CA ASP A 149 10.78 23.99 16.22
C ASP A 149 9.57 23.62 15.36
N ILE A 150 8.74 22.68 15.83
CA ILE A 150 7.50 22.25 15.18
C ILE A 150 6.61 23.47 14.91
N ALA A 151 6.34 24.28 15.94
CA ALA A 151 5.51 25.47 15.80
C ALA A 151 6.15 26.50 14.84
N SER A 152 7.47 26.66 14.88
CA SER A 152 8.21 27.56 13.99
C SER A 152 8.16 27.12 12.53
N LEU A 153 8.35 25.82 12.27
CA LEU A 153 8.31 25.23 10.93
C LEU A 153 6.89 25.30 10.34
N LYS A 154 5.84 24.99 11.10
CA LYS A 154 4.44 25.15 10.64
C LYS A 154 4.18 26.58 10.17
N ARG A 155 4.62 27.60 10.92
CA ARG A 155 4.49 29.02 10.50
C ARG A 155 5.24 29.31 9.21
N LYS A 156 6.47 28.80 9.05
CA LYS A 156 7.26 28.99 7.82
C LYS A 156 6.62 28.31 6.60
N ILE A 157 6.05 27.12 6.80
CA ILE A 157 5.31 26.38 5.75
C ILE A 157 4.09 27.19 5.32
N LEU A 158 3.26 27.65 6.25
CA LEU A 158 2.08 28.47 5.93
C LEU A 158 2.44 29.81 5.27
N ALA A 159 3.58 30.39 5.63
CA ALA A 159 4.09 31.63 5.01
C ALA A 159 4.75 31.40 3.64
N SER A 160 4.92 30.16 3.17
CA SER A 160 5.59 29.86 1.90
C SER A 160 4.76 30.17 0.65
N GLY A 161 3.45 30.42 0.82
CA GLY A 161 2.51 30.61 -0.28
C GLY A 161 1.94 29.31 -0.85
N LEU A 162 2.28 28.15 -0.29
CA LEU A 162 1.59 26.89 -0.57
C LEU A 162 0.16 26.93 0.01
N SER A 163 -0.81 26.55 -0.83
CA SER A 163 -2.23 26.46 -0.44
C SER A 163 -2.50 25.31 0.52
N VAL A 164 -3.62 25.36 1.25
CA VAL A 164 -4.06 24.25 2.10
C VAL A 164 -4.20 22.97 1.28
N SER A 165 -4.83 23.07 0.09
CA SER A 165 -5.01 21.92 -0.80
C SER A 165 -3.68 21.27 -1.17
N GLN A 166 -2.65 22.06 -1.50
CA GLN A 166 -1.32 21.53 -1.82
C GLN A 166 -0.66 20.82 -0.62
N LEU A 167 -0.69 21.45 0.55
CA LEU A 167 -0.09 20.89 1.76
C LEU A 167 -0.75 19.56 2.15
N VAL A 168 -2.07 19.51 2.15
CA VAL A 168 -2.85 18.32 2.48
C VAL A 168 -2.69 17.25 1.41
N SER A 169 -2.79 17.60 0.12
CA SER A 169 -2.65 16.63 -0.97
C SER A 169 -1.27 15.97 -0.98
N THR A 170 -0.19 16.75 -0.78
CA THR A 170 1.18 16.20 -0.76
C THR A 170 1.42 15.29 0.45
N ALA A 171 0.89 15.64 1.63
CA ALA A 171 0.96 14.77 2.79
C ALA A 171 0.15 13.47 2.58
N TRP A 172 -1.05 13.57 1.98
CA TRP A 172 -1.89 12.42 1.67
C TRP A 172 -1.21 11.45 0.70
N VAL A 173 -0.64 11.92 -0.40
CA VAL A 173 0.05 11.02 -1.36
C VAL A 173 1.28 10.36 -0.79
N SER A 174 1.95 11.02 0.16
CA SER A 174 3.08 10.43 0.88
C SER A 174 2.62 9.32 1.82
N ALA A 175 1.57 9.57 2.63
CA ALA A 175 1.11 8.64 3.66
C ALA A 175 0.23 7.50 3.11
N SER A 176 -0.67 7.80 2.17
CA SER A 176 -1.71 6.85 1.75
C SER A 176 -1.16 5.64 0.99
N THR A 177 0.09 5.64 0.53
CA THR A 177 0.70 4.42 -0.05
C THR A 177 0.76 3.25 0.93
N PHE A 178 0.60 3.52 2.23
CA PHE A 178 0.50 2.49 3.26
C PHE A 178 -0.60 1.48 2.97
N ARG A 179 -0.33 0.21 3.28
CA ARG A 179 -1.35 -0.84 3.36
C ARG A 179 -1.10 -1.79 4.52
N GLY A 180 -2.10 -2.01 5.37
CA GLY A 180 -2.02 -2.86 6.56
C GLY A 180 -1.80 -4.36 6.26
N SER A 181 -2.12 -4.78 5.04
CA SER A 181 -2.00 -6.18 4.57
C SER A 181 -0.58 -6.72 4.71
N ASP A 182 0.42 -5.98 4.22
CA ASP A 182 1.85 -6.32 4.32
C ASP A 182 2.71 -5.21 4.95
N LYS A 183 2.07 -4.10 5.36
CA LYS A 183 2.66 -2.95 6.06
C LYS A 183 3.72 -2.21 5.25
N ARG A 184 3.69 -2.35 3.92
CA ARG A 184 4.49 -1.53 3.00
C ARG A 184 3.88 -0.15 2.80
N GLY A 185 4.67 0.76 2.22
CA GLY A 185 4.27 2.14 1.95
C GLY A 185 4.31 3.06 3.17
N GLY A 186 3.65 4.21 3.07
CA GLY A 186 3.62 5.24 4.10
C GLY A 186 4.63 6.37 3.89
N ALA A 187 4.51 7.41 4.71
CA ALA A 187 5.29 8.65 4.54
C ALA A 187 6.76 8.53 5.00
N ASN A 188 7.11 7.52 5.80
CA ASN A 188 8.49 7.33 6.24
C ASN A 188 9.38 6.91 5.05
N GLY A 189 10.56 7.50 4.93
CA GLY A 189 11.44 7.36 3.77
C GLY A 189 11.31 8.50 2.76
N ALA A 190 10.24 9.32 2.82
CA ALA A 190 9.93 10.34 1.81
C ALA A 190 10.05 9.82 0.37
N ARG A 191 9.64 8.55 0.15
CA ARG A 191 9.75 7.89 -1.17
C ARG A 191 8.88 8.55 -2.24
N ILE A 192 7.94 9.39 -1.84
CA ILE A 192 7.17 10.27 -2.73
C ILE A 192 8.05 11.17 -3.61
N ARG A 193 9.29 11.50 -3.18
CA ARG A 193 10.25 12.28 -3.98
C ARG A 193 11.11 11.42 -4.92
N LEU A 194 11.00 10.09 -4.85
CA LEU A 194 11.80 9.13 -5.60
C LEU A 194 10.96 8.45 -6.68
N ALA A 195 11.63 7.81 -7.63
CA ALA A 195 10.95 6.91 -8.56
C ALA A 195 10.44 5.66 -7.83
N PRO A 196 9.26 5.11 -8.22
CA PRO A 196 8.37 5.61 -9.26
C PRO A 196 7.36 6.65 -8.75
N GLN A 197 7.23 6.85 -7.44
CA GLN A 197 6.12 7.63 -6.85
C GLN A 197 6.03 9.08 -7.34
N LYS A 198 7.18 9.72 -7.58
CA LYS A 198 7.23 11.11 -8.08
C LYS A 198 6.66 11.26 -9.49
N GLU A 199 6.50 10.16 -10.22
CA GLU A 199 6.07 10.09 -11.63
C GLU A 199 4.64 9.57 -11.79
N TRP A 200 4.03 9.03 -10.74
CA TRP A 200 2.65 8.54 -10.80
C TRP A 200 1.66 9.66 -11.15
N GLU A 201 0.79 9.40 -12.12
CA GLU A 201 -0.22 10.35 -12.59
C GLU A 201 -1.08 10.85 -11.43
N VAL A 202 -1.51 9.93 -10.58
CA VAL A 202 -2.34 10.22 -9.41
C VAL A 202 -1.67 11.20 -8.44
N ASN A 203 -0.34 11.32 -8.45
CA ASN A 203 0.41 12.22 -7.58
C ASN A 203 0.61 13.62 -8.17
N GLN A 204 0.15 13.88 -9.40
CA GLN A 204 0.26 15.17 -10.09
C GLN A 204 1.71 15.69 -10.11
N PRO A 205 2.62 15.04 -10.88
CA PRO A 205 4.07 15.24 -10.78
C PRO A 205 4.53 16.71 -10.78
N ASP A 206 3.94 17.57 -11.63
CA ASP A 206 4.29 19.00 -11.70
C ASP A 206 3.93 19.76 -10.42
N GLN A 207 2.74 19.51 -9.88
CA GLN A 207 2.31 20.10 -8.61
C GLN A 207 3.17 19.56 -7.46
N LEU A 208 3.41 18.25 -7.43
CA LEU A 208 4.22 17.61 -6.41
C LEU A 208 5.65 18.17 -6.40
N ALA A 209 6.29 18.28 -7.56
CA ALA A 209 7.64 18.83 -7.68
C ALA A 209 7.72 20.26 -7.11
N LYS A 210 6.75 21.12 -7.43
CA LYS A 210 6.69 22.49 -6.87
C LYS A 210 6.61 22.49 -5.34
N VAL A 211 5.76 21.63 -4.77
CA VAL A 211 5.61 21.54 -3.30
C VAL A 211 6.90 21.02 -2.67
N LEU A 212 7.46 19.92 -3.20
CA LEU A 212 8.68 19.31 -2.68
C LEU A 212 9.86 20.29 -2.73
N THR A 213 10.09 20.98 -3.85
CA THR A 213 11.16 21.99 -3.94
C THR A 213 11.01 23.10 -2.89
N THR A 214 9.77 23.53 -2.62
CA THR A 214 9.50 24.55 -1.58
C THR A 214 9.83 24.01 -0.19
N LEU A 215 9.39 22.79 0.13
CA LEU A 215 9.66 22.14 1.40
C LEU A 215 11.16 21.84 1.59
N GLU A 216 11.87 21.38 0.56
CA GLU A 216 13.33 21.20 0.57
C GLU A 216 14.06 22.52 0.84
N GLY A 217 13.60 23.64 0.28
CA GLY A 217 14.11 24.96 0.59
C GLY A 217 13.92 25.36 2.07
N ILE A 218 12.78 25.01 2.67
CA ILE A 218 12.52 25.22 4.11
C ILE A 218 13.42 24.31 4.95
N GLN A 219 13.53 23.02 4.58
CA GLN A 219 14.37 22.04 5.25
C GLN A 219 15.83 22.48 5.28
N SER A 220 16.38 22.85 4.11
CA SER A 220 17.76 23.31 3.96
C SER A 220 18.04 24.50 4.86
N LYS A 221 17.19 25.54 4.81
CA LYS A 221 17.32 26.73 5.66
C LYS A 221 17.23 26.39 7.15
N PHE A 222 16.32 25.51 7.55
CA PHE A 222 16.21 25.09 8.95
C PHE A 222 17.46 24.36 9.42
N ASN A 223 17.89 23.33 8.67
CA ASN A 223 19.02 22.47 9.02
C ASN A 223 20.35 23.24 9.05
N SER A 224 20.59 24.15 8.10
CA SER A 224 21.80 24.98 8.07
C SER A 224 21.86 26.02 9.19
N ALA A 225 20.71 26.41 9.77
CA ALA A 225 20.64 27.36 10.87
C ALA A 225 20.85 26.71 12.25
N GLN A 226 20.89 25.38 12.36
CA GLN A 226 21.06 24.69 13.64
C GLN A 226 22.53 24.59 14.05
N SER A 227 22.82 24.90 15.31
CA SER A 227 24.05 24.50 16.00
C SER A 227 23.72 23.33 16.95
N GLY A 228 24.53 22.27 16.95
CA GLY A 228 24.31 21.09 17.82
C GLY A 228 23.65 19.88 17.16
N GLY A 229 23.73 19.76 15.83
CA GLY A 229 23.37 18.53 15.12
C GLY A 229 21.88 18.21 15.06
N LYS A 230 21.00 19.17 15.42
CA LYS A 230 19.56 19.06 15.22
C LYS A 230 19.22 19.21 13.74
N LYS A 231 18.34 18.35 13.21
CA LYS A 231 17.84 18.41 11.83
C LYS A 231 16.40 17.93 11.76
N ILE A 232 15.74 18.24 10.65
CA ILE A 232 14.48 17.63 10.23
C ILE A 232 14.67 16.93 8.87
N SER A 233 14.09 15.75 8.72
CA SER A 233 13.98 15.02 7.44
C SER A 233 12.91 15.63 6.54
N LEU A 234 12.95 15.35 5.24
CA LEU A 234 11.90 15.78 4.32
C LEU A 234 10.62 14.97 4.59
N ALA A 235 10.75 13.70 4.99
CA ALA A 235 9.64 12.84 5.39
C ALA A 235 8.81 13.47 6.51
N ASP A 236 9.46 13.95 7.57
CA ASP A 236 8.77 14.66 8.64
C ASP A 236 8.23 16.01 8.19
N LEU A 237 8.96 16.75 7.34
CA LEU A 237 8.52 18.05 6.88
C LEU A 237 7.27 17.98 5.99
N ILE A 238 7.13 16.94 5.15
CA ILE A 238 5.94 16.68 4.34
C ILE A 238 4.72 16.41 5.23
N VAL A 239 4.86 15.57 6.25
CA VAL A 239 3.77 15.27 7.18
C VAL A 239 3.42 16.51 8.00
N LEU A 240 4.42 17.23 8.51
CA LEU A 240 4.25 18.47 9.25
C LEU A 240 3.53 19.55 8.43
N ALA A 241 3.83 19.61 7.13
CA ALA A 241 3.17 20.49 6.18
C ALA A 241 1.68 20.15 6.05
N GLY A 242 1.33 18.86 5.93
CA GLY A 242 -0.05 18.40 5.97
C GLY A 242 -0.77 18.79 7.27
N CYS A 243 -0.15 18.56 8.43
CA CYS A 243 -0.69 18.99 9.72
C CYS A 243 -0.97 20.51 9.75
N ALA A 244 -0.02 21.33 9.27
CA ALA A 244 -0.21 22.78 9.20
C ALA A 244 -1.36 23.17 8.27
N GLY A 245 -1.51 22.48 7.13
CA GLY A 245 -2.62 22.67 6.20
C GLY A 245 -3.98 22.38 6.85
N VAL A 246 -4.10 21.26 7.57
CA VAL A 246 -5.33 20.89 8.29
C VAL A 246 -5.65 21.89 9.41
N GLU A 247 -4.66 22.31 10.21
CA GLU A 247 -4.85 23.34 11.24
C GLU A 247 -5.31 24.67 10.66
N GLN A 248 -4.72 25.09 9.53
CA GLN A 248 -5.12 26.30 8.83
C GLN A 248 -6.55 26.17 8.26
N ALA A 249 -6.93 25.00 7.74
CA ALA A 249 -8.27 24.76 7.23
C ALA A 249 -9.34 24.79 8.34
N ALA A 250 -9.04 24.20 9.50
CA ALA A 250 -9.90 24.32 10.68
C ALA A 250 -10.03 25.78 11.13
N LYS A 251 -8.92 26.53 11.13
CA LYS A 251 -8.93 27.97 11.44
C LYS A 251 -9.78 28.77 10.45
N ASN A 252 -9.71 28.46 9.15
CA ASN A 252 -10.58 29.07 8.12
C ASN A 252 -12.07 28.80 8.39
N ALA A 253 -12.40 27.68 9.02
CA ALA A 253 -13.74 27.33 9.47
C ALA A 253 -14.11 27.88 10.87
N GLY A 254 -13.23 28.65 11.52
CA GLY A 254 -13.46 29.24 12.84
C GLY A 254 -13.11 28.31 14.02
N HIS A 255 -12.36 27.23 13.79
CA HIS A 255 -11.95 26.28 14.83
C HIS A 255 -10.44 26.34 15.07
N ALA A 256 -10.05 26.51 16.33
CA ALA A 256 -8.67 26.34 16.74
C ALA A 256 -8.45 24.87 17.14
N VAL A 257 -7.60 24.17 16.39
CA VAL A 257 -7.20 22.78 16.68
C VAL A 257 -5.69 22.65 16.54
N THR A 258 -5.13 21.69 17.26
CA THR A 258 -3.75 21.25 17.09
C THR A 258 -3.79 19.84 16.54
N VAL A 259 -3.14 19.61 15.40
CA VAL A 259 -2.99 18.29 14.81
C VAL A 259 -1.73 17.63 15.42
N PRO A 260 -1.88 16.47 16.08
CA PRO A 260 -0.74 15.70 16.59
C PRO A 260 0.34 15.47 15.54
N PHE A 261 1.59 15.58 15.95
CA PHE A 261 2.75 15.34 15.09
C PHE A 261 3.89 14.72 15.90
N ALA A 262 4.46 13.64 15.38
CA ALA A 262 5.62 12.95 15.96
C ALA A 262 6.78 12.97 14.95
N PRO A 263 7.93 13.57 15.29
CA PRO A 263 9.14 13.51 14.46
C PRO A 263 9.85 12.16 14.61
N GLY A 264 10.77 11.88 13.71
CA GLY A 264 11.58 10.66 13.69
C GLY A 264 11.51 9.89 12.37
N ARG A 265 10.73 10.35 11.38
CA ARG A 265 10.83 9.80 10.02
C ARG A 265 12.18 10.18 9.43
N MET A 266 12.68 9.33 8.55
CA MET A 266 13.95 9.53 7.86
C MET A 266 13.77 9.50 6.34
N ASP A 267 14.76 9.98 5.61
CA ASP A 267 14.74 10.06 4.16
C ASP A 267 15.51 8.87 3.56
N ALA A 268 14.82 7.95 2.88
CA ALA A 268 15.43 6.82 2.19
C ALA A 268 16.09 7.27 0.87
N SER A 269 17.09 6.52 0.38
CA SER A 269 17.75 6.79 -0.90
C SER A 269 17.13 6.00 -2.08
N ALA A 270 17.55 6.31 -3.30
CA ALA A 270 17.14 5.58 -4.49
C ALA A 270 17.67 4.14 -4.47
N GLU A 271 18.89 3.92 -3.99
CA GLU A 271 19.52 2.59 -3.84
C GLU A 271 18.80 1.72 -2.79
N GLN A 272 18.09 2.36 -1.86
CA GLN A 272 17.24 1.72 -0.85
C GLN A 272 15.79 1.51 -1.33
N THR A 273 15.51 1.72 -2.62
CA THR A 273 14.16 1.65 -3.18
C THR A 273 14.15 0.79 -4.44
N ASP A 274 13.55 -0.39 -4.34
CA ASP A 274 13.27 -1.26 -5.49
C ASP A 274 12.07 -0.70 -6.28
N VAL A 275 12.35 -0.04 -7.40
CA VAL A 275 11.35 0.66 -8.22
C VAL A 275 10.22 -0.30 -8.67
N ASP A 276 10.57 -1.51 -9.11
CA ASP A 276 9.59 -2.49 -9.58
C ASP A 276 8.70 -2.97 -8.43
N SER A 277 9.29 -3.17 -7.25
CA SER A 277 8.55 -3.54 -6.05
C SER A 277 7.57 -2.44 -5.60
N PHE A 278 7.83 -1.17 -5.89
CA PHE A 278 6.91 -0.06 -5.55
C PHE A 278 5.74 0.09 -6.54
N ALA A 279 5.82 -0.46 -7.75
CA ALA A 279 4.75 -0.36 -8.75
C ALA A 279 3.40 -0.90 -8.23
N VAL A 280 3.41 -1.96 -7.41
CA VAL A 280 2.19 -2.54 -6.82
C VAL A 280 1.55 -1.66 -5.72
N LEU A 281 2.16 -0.53 -5.37
CA LEU A 281 1.63 0.45 -4.43
C LEU A 281 1.01 1.67 -5.14
N GLU A 282 1.12 1.76 -6.47
CA GLU A 282 0.50 2.83 -7.24
C GLU A 282 -1.04 2.78 -7.08
N PRO A 283 -1.68 3.83 -6.55
CA PRO A 283 -3.12 3.86 -6.42
C PRO A 283 -3.79 3.91 -7.79
N VAL A 284 -4.37 2.78 -8.20
CA VAL A 284 -5.20 2.70 -9.42
C VAL A 284 -6.58 3.37 -9.25
N ALA A 285 -7.03 3.46 -8.01
CA ALA A 285 -8.21 4.17 -7.56
C ALA A 285 -7.91 4.83 -6.20
N ASP A 286 -8.26 6.10 -6.04
CA ASP A 286 -8.13 6.84 -4.80
C ASP A 286 -9.38 7.69 -4.60
N GLY A 287 -10.43 7.07 -4.04
CA GLY A 287 -11.72 7.73 -3.81
C GLY A 287 -11.61 8.93 -2.86
N PHE A 288 -10.63 8.95 -1.96
CA PHE A 288 -10.38 10.09 -1.07
C PHE A 288 -9.99 11.35 -1.85
N ARG A 289 -9.36 11.21 -3.03
CA ARG A 289 -9.06 12.31 -3.96
C ARG A 289 -9.84 12.26 -5.28
N ASN A 290 -10.96 11.53 -5.27
CA ASN A 290 -11.87 11.37 -6.40
C ASN A 290 -11.17 10.96 -7.70
N TYR A 291 -10.24 10.01 -7.60
CA TYR A 291 -9.43 9.54 -8.73
C TYR A 291 -9.74 8.10 -9.08
N LEU A 292 -9.82 7.85 -10.39
CA LEU A 292 -9.93 6.54 -10.98
C LEU A 292 -9.10 6.52 -12.27
N GLY A 293 -7.94 5.85 -12.25
CA GLY A 293 -6.97 5.94 -13.35
C GLY A 293 -7.41 5.25 -14.64
N ASN A 294 -8.17 4.15 -14.53
CA ASN A 294 -8.75 3.44 -15.67
C ASN A 294 -10.18 3.01 -15.36
N LYS A 295 -10.93 2.58 -16.39
CA LYS A 295 -12.23 1.94 -16.17
C LYS A 295 -12.03 0.52 -15.63
N TYR A 296 -12.67 0.22 -14.51
CA TYR A 296 -12.66 -1.10 -13.90
C TYR A 296 -14.08 -1.71 -13.93
N PRO A 297 -14.19 -3.06 -13.97
CA PRO A 297 -15.48 -3.73 -13.82
C PRO A 297 -16.03 -3.61 -12.39
N VAL A 298 -15.16 -3.39 -11.41
CA VAL A 298 -15.52 -3.16 -10.00
C VAL A 298 -16.01 -1.71 -9.84
N PRO A 299 -17.19 -1.48 -9.23
CA PRO A 299 -17.68 -0.14 -8.93
C PRO A 299 -16.70 0.68 -8.08
N ALA A 300 -16.63 1.99 -8.35
CA ALA A 300 -15.66 2.87 -7.69
C ALA A 300 -15.85 2.96 -6.16
N GLU A 301 -17.07 2.82 -5.67
CA GLU A 301 -17.38 2.78 -4.23
C GLU A 301 -16.89 1.49 -3.55
N GLU A 302 -16.80 0.36 -4.26
CA GLU A 302 -16.20 -0.86 -3.74
C GLU A 302 -14.67 -0.72 -3.66
N LEU A 303 -14.06 -0.07 -4.66
CA LEU A 303 -12.63 0.28 -4.64
C LEU A 303 -12.29 1.28 -3.53
N LEU A 304 -13.20 2.21 -3.19
CA LEU A 304 -13.05 3.06 -2.01
C LEU A 304 -12.98 2.24 -0.72
N VAL A 305 -13.90 1.27 -0.55
CA VAL A 305 -13.94 0.43 0.65
C VAL A 305 -12.71 -0.47 0.75
N ASP A 306 -12.27 -1.06 -0.37
CA ASP A 306 -11.01 -1.82 -0.44
C ASP A 306 -9.82 -0.94 -0.03
N ARG A 307 -9.75 0.28 -0.56
CA ARG A 307 -8.71 1.24 -0.19
C ARG A 307 -8.75 1.62 1.28
N ALA A 308 -9.93 1.87 1.84
CA ALA A 308 -10.12 2.17 3.25
C ALA A 308 -9.68 0.99 4.13
N GLN A 309 -9.96 -0.24 3.72
CA GLN A 309 -9.51 -1.46 4.42
C GLN A 309 -7.98 -1.57 4.43
N LEU A 310 -7.31 -1.30 3.31
CA LEU A 310 -5.84 -1.26 3.26
C LEU A 310 -5.28 -0.18 4.19
N LEU A 311 -5.94 0.97 4.29
CA LEU A 311 -5.58 2.03 5.24
C LEU A 311 -6.01 1.73 6.68
N THR A 312 -6.60 0.57 6.95
CA THR A 312 -7.09 0.14 8.27
C THR A 312 -8.19 1.03 8.86
N LEU A 313 -8.89 1.77 8.01
CA LEU A 313 -9.95 2.69 8.40
C LEU A 313 -11.25 1.96 8.69
N THR A 314 -11.95 2.41 9.73
CA THR A 314 -13.35 2.07 9.96
C THR A 314 -14.26 2.85 9.01
N ALA A 315 -15.52 2.43 8.88
CA ALA A 315 -16.50 3.16 8.06
C ALA A 315 -16.72 4.63 8.52
N PRO A 316 -16.77 4.95 9.83
CA PRO A 316 -16.80 6.34 10.30
C PRO A 316 -15.55 7.15 9.91
N GLU A 317 -14.35 6.58 10.05
CA GLU A 317 -13.10 7.25 9.67
C GLU A 317 -13.02 7.49 8.15
N MET A 318 -13.41 6.50 7.35
CA MET A 318 -13.53 6.66 5.91
C MET A 318 -14.53 7.77 5.56
N THR A 319 -15.68 7.81 6.22
CA THR A 319 -16.73 8.83 6.01
C THR A 319 -16.18 10.22 6.28
N VAL A 320 -15.63 10.45 7.48
CA VAL A 320 -15.13 11.77 7.87
C VAL A 320 -13.98 12.22 6.97
N LEU A 321 -13.07 11.31 6.60
CA LEU A 321 -11.96 11.61 5.69
C LEU A 321 -12.44 12.00 4.30
N VAL A 322 -13.37 11.27 3.69
CA VAL A 322 -13.90 11.65 2.37
C VAL A 322 -14.56 13.03 2.42
N GLY A 323 -15.43 13.27 3.40
CA GLY A 323 -16.10 14.56 3.54
C GLY A 323 -15.14 15.73 3.73
N GLY A 324 -14.13 15.57 4.60
CA GLY A 324 -13.11 16.60 4.82
C GLY A 324 -12.20 16.80 3.62
N MET A 325 -11.72 15.73 2.98
CA MET A 325 -10.88 15.82 1.79
C MET A 325 -11.57 16.57 0.64
N ARG A 326 -12.89 16.42 0.49
CA ARG A 326 -13.69 17.23 -0.45
C ARG A 326 -13.74 18.70 -0.06
N ALA A 327 -14.00 19.03 1.21
CA ALA A 327 -13.99 20.42 1.68
C ALA A 327 -12.61 21.09 1.52
N LEU A 328 -11.54 20.32 1.66
CA LEU A 328 -10.15 20.75 1.48
C LEU A 328 -9.72 20.86 0.01
N ASN A 329 -10.61 20.55 -0.94
CA ASN A 329 -10.37 20.67 -2.39
C ASN A 329 -9.09 19.93 -2.84
N THR A 330 -8.95 18.67 -2.43
CA THR A 330 -7.75 17.82 -2.65
C THR A 330 -7.88 16.84 -3.82
N ASN A 331 -8.92 17.00 -4.63
CA ASN A 331 -9.17 16.11 -5.77
C ASN A 331 -8.03 16.19 -6.80
N VAL A 332 -7.70 15.04 -7.40
CA VAL A 332 -6.74 14.98 -8.52
C VAL A 332 -7.26 15.84 -9.68
N GLY A 333 -6.37 16.62 -10.30
CA GLY A 333 -6.70 17.51 -11.42
C GLY A 333 -7.55 18.73 -11.04
N GLY A 334 -7.80 18.97 -9.74
CA GLY A 334 -8.64 20.08 -9.29
C GLY A 334 -10.12 19.94 -9.67
N THR A 335 -10.59 18.72 -9.96
CA THR A 335 -11.98 18.44 -10.33
C THR A 335 -12.94 18.88 -9.23
N LYS A 336 -14.16 19.28 -9.62
CA LYS A 336 -15.19 19.78 -8.70
C LYS A 336 -16.14 18.70 -8.18
N HIS A 337 -15.93 17.45 -8.58
CA HIS A 337 -16.76 16.34 -8.15
C HIS A 337 -16.70 16.15 -6.64
N GLY A 338 -17.85 16.19 -5.98
CA GLY A 338 -17.95 16.03 -4.53
C GLY A 338 -17.58 17.27 -3.72
N VAL A 339 -17.07 18.35 -4.33
CA VAL A 339 -16.67 19.58 -3.61
C VAL A 339 -17.93 20.41 -3.32
N PHE A 340 -18.78 19.90 -2.44
CA PHE A 340 -20.07 20.51 -2.09
C PHE A 340 -19.89 21.59 -1.03
N THR A 341 -19.12 22.62 -1.36
CA THR A 341 -18.92 23.79 -0.50
C THR A 341 -18.65 25.03 -1.35
N LYS A 342 -19.00 26.20 -0.80
CA LYS A 342 -18.63 27.51 -1.35
C LYS A 342 -17.39 28.11 -0.69
N ARG A 343 -16.80 27.38 0.28
CA ARG A 343 -15.64 27.79 1.07
C ARG A 343 -14.57 26.70 1.01
N PRO A 344 -14.04 26.37 -0.19
CA PRO A 344 -12.97 25.39 -0.29
C PRO A 344 -11.78 25.80 0.59
N GLU A 345 -11.05 24.80 1.09
CA GLU A 345 -9.94 24.99 2.06
C GLU A 345 -10.38 25.46 3.47
N ALA A 346 -11.68 25.41 3.78
CA ALA A 346 -12.19 25.47 5.14
C ALA A 346 -12.71 24.08 5.56
N LEU A 347 -12.23 23.57 6.70
CA LEU A 347 -12.62 22.24 7.18
C LEU A 347 -14.00 22.29 7.82
N THR A 348 -15.03 21.96 7.03
CA THR A 348 -16.44 22.06 7.40
C THR A 348 -17.19 20.80 7.02
N ASN A 349 -18.30 20.54 7.69
CA ASN A 349 -19.22 19.45 7.34
C ASN A 349 -20.12 19.76 6.12
N ASP A 350 -19.81 20.82 5.35
CA ASP A 350 -20.57 21.26 4.17
C ASP A 350 -20.82 20.11 3.17
N PHE A 351 -19.88 19.16 3.02
CA PHE A 351 -20.07 17.98 2.18
C PHE A 351 -21.35 17.22 2.52
N PHE A 352 -21.54 16.89 3.80
CA PHE A 352 -22.68 16.10 4.25
C PHE A 352 -23.96 16.92 4.26
N VAL A 353 -23.90 18.18 4.70
CA VAL A 353 -25.05 19.09 4.71
C VAL A 353 -25.65 19.21 3.29
N ASN A 354 -24.79 19.44 2.29
CA ASN A 354 -25.24 19.61 0.91
C ASN A 354 -25.58 18.29 0.21
N LEU A 355 -24.93 17.18 0.56
CA LEU A 355 -25.26 15.85 0.04
C LEU A 355 -26.66 15.39 0.49
N LEU A 356 -27.02 15.69 1.75
CA LEU A 356 -28.28 15.26 2.36
C LEU A 356 -29.45 16.25 2.13
N ASP A 357 -29.18 17.41 1.53
CA ASP A 357 -30.20 18.39 1.14
C ASP A 357 -31.17 17.80 0.10
N MET A 358 -32.39 17.50 0.55
CA MET A 358 -33.46 16.99 -0.32
C MET A 358 -33.94 18.01 -1.37
N GLY A 359 -33.59 19.28 -1.21
CA GLY A 359 -33.76 20.31 -2.25
C GLY A 359 -32.86 20.07 -3.47
N THR A 360 -31.90 19.16 -3.40
CA THR A 360 -31.07 18.74 -4.54
C THR A 360 -31.55 17.39 -5.08
N GLU A 361 -31.77 17.30 -6.39
CA GLU A 361 -32.04 16.06 -7.12
C GLU A 361 -30.80 15.61 -7.90
N TRP A 362 -30.43 14.34 -7.77
CA TRP A 362 -29.27 13.75 -8.43
C TRP A 362 -29.66 12.90 -9.64
N LYS A 363 -29.03 13.16 -10.80
CA LYS A 363 -29.21 12.37 -12.02
C LYS A 363 -27.87 12.01 -12.64
N ALA A 364 -27.75 10.79 -13.13
CA ALA A 364 -26.56 10.37 -13.87
C ALA A 364 -26.45 11.16 -15.18
N VAL A 365 -25.24 11.60 -15.53
CA VAL A 365 -25.00 12.33 -16.79
C VAL A 365 -24.95 11.42 -18.01
N SER A 366 -24.74 10.11 -17.78
CA SER A 366 -24.66 9.09 -18.82
C SER A 366 -25.08 7.72 -18.27
N ASP A 367 -25.26 6.76 -19.18
CA ASP A 367 -25.54 5.35 -18.83
C ASP A 367 -24.41 4.68 -18.06
N ALA A 368 -23.18 5.23 -18.11
CA ALA A 368 -22.06 4.72 -17.33
C ALA A 368 -22.24 4.92 -15.81
N LYS A 369 -23.11 5.87 -15.40
CA LYS A 369 -23.44 6.15 -13.99
C LYS A 369 -22.20 6.32 -13.10
N ASP A 370 -21.18 6.96 -13.66
CA ASP A 370 -19.90 7.29 -13.03
C ASP A 370 -19.87 8.75 -12.54
N VAL A 371 -20.55 9.65 -13.26
CA VAL A 371 -20.74 11.07 -12.91
C VAL A 371 -22.22 11.42 -12.83
N PHE A 372 -22.56 12.30 -11.89
CA PHE A 372 -23.91 12.74 -11.58
C PHE A 372 -23.98 14.24 -11.42
N GLU A 373 -25.07 14.84 -11.89
CA GLU A 373 -25.42 16.24 -11.65
C GLU A 373 -26.43 16.33 -10.50
N GLY A 374 -26.13 17.18 -9.54
CA GLY A 374 -27.04 17.61 -8.48
C GLY A 374 -27.66 18.94 -8.87
N ARG A 375 -28.96 18.94 -9.15
CA ARG A 375 -29.72 20.13 -9.56
C ARG A 375 -30.72 20.52 -8.49
N ASP A 376 -30.99 21.83 -8.37
CA ASP A 376 -32.09 22.30 -7.55
C ASP A 376 -33.41 21.67 -8.01
N ARG A 377 -34.17 21.09 -7.08
CA ARG A 377 -35.38 20.32 -7.38
C ARG A 377 -36.52 21.19 -7.92
N ALA A 378 -36.57 22.46 -7.56
CA ALA A 378 -37.62 23.37 -7.99
C ALA A 378 -37.25 24.08 -9.30
N THR A 379 -36.01 24.56 -9.43
CA THR A 379 -35.59 25.38 -10.57
C THR A 379 -34.88 24.60 -11.67
N GLY A 380 -34.31 23.43 -11.35
CA GLY A 380 -33.45 22.66 -12.26
C GLY A 380 -32.04 23.22 -12.41
N GLU A 381 -31.67 24.28 -11.68
CA GLU A 381 -30.35 24.91 -11.73
C GLU A 381 -29.27 23.92 -11.26
N LEU A 382 -28.15 23.86 -11.98
CA LEU A 382 -27.01 23.02 -11.60
C LEU A 382 -26.35 23.56 -10.33
N LYS A 383 -26.36 22.77 -9.25
CA LYS A 383 -25.69 23.12 -7.99
C LYS A 383 -24.32 22.45 -7.90
N TRP A 384 -24.27 21.14 -8.18
CA TRP A 384 -23.09 20.32 -7.91
C TRP A 384 -22.90 19.22 -8.95
N THR A 385 -21.69 18.66 -9.00
CA THR A 385 -21.42 17.38 -9.67
C THR A 385 -20.74 16.44 -8.69
N GLY A 386 -20.97 15.14 -8.80
CA GLY A 386 -20.37 14.12 -7.94
C GLY A 386 -20.17 12.82 -8.68
N THR A 387 -19.29 11.97 -8.17
CA THR A 387 -19.10 10.60 -8.65
C THR A 387 -19.83 9.60 -7.76
N ARG A 388 -19.76 8.31 -8.12
CA ARG A 388 -20.26 7.23 -7.25
C ARG A 388 -19.65 7.25 -5.85
N VAL A 389 -18.36 7.59 -5.75
CA VAL A 389 -17.62 7.70 -4.48
C VAL A 389 -18.21 8.78 -3.59
N ASP A 390 -18.73 9.86 -4.16
CA ASP A 390 -19.38 10.93 -3.40
C ASP A 390 -20.81 10.52 -2.99
N LEU A 391 -21.58 9.98 -3.93
CA LEU A 391 -23.01 9.71 -3.72
C LEU A 391 -23.31 8.44 -2.94
N VAL A 392 -22.35 7.52 -2.80
CA VAL A 392 -22.55 6.30 -1.98
C VAL A 392 -22.89 6.66 -0.53
N PHE A 393 -22.35 7.77 -0.01
CA PHE A 393 -22.65 8.28 1.33
C PHE A 393 -24.08 8.83 1.48
N GLY A 394 -24.79 9.09 0.38
CA GLY A 394 -26.20 9.46 0.38
C GLY A 394 -27.14 8.29 0.06
N SER A 395 -26.59 7.13 -0.35
CA SER A 395 -27.33 6.01 -0.93
C SER A 395 -27.24 4.72 -0.12
N ASN A 396 -26.04 4.30 0.32
CA ASN A 396 -25.89 3.12 1.16
C ASN A 396 -26.48 3.44 2.54
N SER A 397 -27.36 2.58 3.06
CA SER A 397 -28.11 2.88 4.30
C SER A 397 -27.22 3.07 5.53
N GLN A 398 -26.10 2.36 5.63
CA GLN A 398 -25.16 2.50 6.75
C GLN A 398 -24.30 3.75 6.60
N LEU A 399 -23.74 3.99 5.41
CA LEU A 399 -22.94 5.20 5.17
C LEU A 399 -23.79 6.47 5.25
N ARG A 400 -25.06 6.40 4.84
CA ARG A 400 -26.02 7.48 5.01
C ARG A 400 -26.28 7.81 6.47
N ALA A 401 -26.45 6.80 7.33
CA ALA A 401 -26.61 7.04 8.76
C ALA A 401 -25.38 7.76 9.36
N LEU A 402 -24.18 7.44 8.91
CA LEU A 402 -22.95 8.15 9.31
C LEU A 402 -22.90 9.57 8.75
N ALA A 403 -23.29 9.76 7.49
CA ALA A 403 -23.39 11.08 6.88
C ALA A 403 -24.39 11.98 7.61
N GLU A 404 -25.53 11.44 8.06
CA GLU A 404 -26.55 12.17 8.83
C GLU A 404 -26.02 12.65 10.18
N VAL A 405 -25.17 11.86 10.85
CA VAL A 405 -24.46 12.30 12.06
C VAL A 405 -23.59 13.51 11.75
N TYR A 406 -22.75 13.45 10.73
CA TYR A 406 -21.85 14.57 10.41
C TYR A 406 -22.56 15.76 9.74
N GLY A 407 -23.69 15.56 9.09
CA GLY A 407 -24.52 16.61 8.48
C GLY A 407 -25.46 17.32 9.45
N SER A 408 -25.53 16.88 10.72
CA SER A 408 -26.36 17.51 11.75
C SER A 408 -25.84 18.90 12.14
N SER A 409 -26.74 19.79 12.56
CA SER A 409 -26.43 21.20 12.86
C SER A 409 -25.47 21.40 14.04
N ASP A 410 -25.36 20.42 14.92
CA ASP A 410 -24.46 20.40 16.09
C ASP A 410 -23.15 19.65 15.84
N ALA A 411 -22.95 19.08 14.65
CA ALA A 411 -21.86 18.15 14.38
C ALA A 411 -20.56 18.80 13.92
N GLN A 412 -20.53 20.10 13.62
CA GLN A 412 -19.36 20.76 13.02
C GLN A 412 -18.09 20.60 13.88
N ALA A 413 -18.17 20.77 15.20
CA ALA A 413 -17.01 20.58 16.08
C ALA A 413 -16.55 19.10 16.14
N LYS A 414 -17.51 18.16 16.19
CA LYS A 414 -17.25 16.72 16.16
C LYS A 414 -16.59 16.31 14.84
N PHE A 415 -17.10 16.80 13.71
CA PHE A 415 -16.55 16.56 12.38
C PHE A 415 -15.08 16.98 12.30
N VAL A 416 -14.75 18.19 12.77
CA VAL A 416 -13.35 18.67 12.78
C VAL A 416 -12.47 17.78 13.65
N GLN A 417 -12.91 17.39 14.85
CA GLN A 417 -12.14 16.54 15.76
C GLN A 417 -11.94 15.13 15.19
N ASP A 418 -12.99 14.51 14.68
CA ASP A 418 -12.94 13.18 14.09
C ASP A 418 -12.10 13.17 12.79
N PHE A 419 -12.16 14.25 11.99
CA PHE A 419 -11.31 14.40 10.81
C PHE A 419 -9.83 14.47 11.21
N VAL A 420 -9.50 15.28 12.22
CA VAL A 420 -8.13 15.38 12.73
C VAL A 420 -7.65 14.02 13.26
N ALA A 421 -8.49 13.31 14.02
CA ALA A 421 -8.15 11.98 14.53
C ALA A 421 -7.88 10.99 13.40
N ALA A 422 -8.77 10.91 12.41
CA ALA A 422 -8.62 10.01 11.26
C ALA A 422 -7.44 10.40 10.35
N TRP A 423 -7.14 11.69 10.23
CA TRP A 423 -5.95 12.18 9.51
C TRP A 423 -4.63 11.79 10.19
N THR A 424 -4.63 11.66 11.52
CA THR A 424 -3.44 11.30 12.31
C THR A 424 -3.25 9.81 12.53
N ASN A 425 -4.23 8.97 12.21
CA ASN A 425 -4.21 7.53 12.45
C ASN A 425 -3.14 6.82 11.61
#